data_AF-A0A3B6KSA9-F1
#
_entry.id   AF-A0A3B6KSA9-F1
#
_cell.length_a   1.000
_cell.length_b   1.000
_cell.length_c   1.000
_cell.angle_alpha   90.00
_cell.angle_beta   90.00
_cell.angle_gamma   90.00
#
_symmetry.space_group_name_H-M   'P 1'
#
loop_
_entity.id
_entity.type
_entity.pdbx_description
1 polymer ?
#
loop_
_entity_poly.entity_id
_entity_poly.type
_entity_poly.pdbx_seq_one_letter_code
_entity_poly.pdbx_strand_id
1 'polypeptide(L)'
;MVPAMRPIPGFGGGRGKKRAVLVGIKYTNTRACELRGPINDVKCMRYLLTEHFGFANDCVLILTDEERDPCRQPTKNNIRMAMHWLVQGCSSGDSLVFQFSGAGVQVPDCSGEERDGMDEAICPLDSFQQGPILDDEINQAIVRPLVHGVKLHAIVDACHSATVLDLPYQCTFSKQYGCLRWRDERPLNGAFKGTSGGQAVLISGSSNGKTQMNMMPGPDATVGAMTHSFIRAVECEPRTTYGHLLTSMRTIMREGGGNCNLQGPAGGCIRKVANFSGVEEPQLSSACKFDIHREPFCM
;
A
#
# COMPACT_ATOMS: atom_id res chain seq x y z
N MET A 1 -20.17 21.46 15.25
CA MET A 1 -19.06 20.99 16.11
C MET A 1 -19.16 19.48 16.17
N VAL A 2 -18.22 18.76 15.56
CA VAL A 2 -18.14 17.28 15.65
C VAL A 2 -17.55 16.94 17.02
N PRO A 3 -18.13 16.02 17.82
CA PRO A 3 -17.58 15.69 19.14
C PRO A 3 -16.15 15.16 18.99
N ALA A 4 -15.26 15.55 19.91
CA ALA A 4 -13.94 14.96 20.01
C ALA A 4 -14.08 13.46 20.35
N MET A 5 -13.93 12.59 19.36
CA MET A 5 -13.86 11.14 19.59
C MET A 5 -12.64 10.81 20.45
N ARG A 6 -12.86 10.05 21.52
CA ARG A 6 -11.84 9.60 22.47
C ARG A 6 -10.70 8.85 21.74
N PRO A 7 -9.47 8.83 22.30
CA PRO A 7 -8.41 7.97 21.79
C PRO A 7 -8.91 6.53 21.69
N ILE A 8 -8.67 5.89 20.55
CA ILE A 8 -9.08 4.50 20.34
C ILE A 8 -8.25 3.63 21.32
N PRO A 9 -8.87 2.93 22.29
CA PRO A 9 -8.12 2.12 23.25
C PRO A 9 -7.25 1.08 22.52
N GLY A 10 -5.96 1.03 22.84
CA GLY A 10 -4.98 0.10 22.23
C GLY A 10 -4.09 0.70 21.12
N PHE A 11 -4.46 1.86 20.58
CA PHE A 11 -3.70 2.58 19.57
C PHE A 11 -2.95 3.75 20.23
N GLY A 12 -1.63 3.79 20.10
CA GLY A 12 -0.75 4.75 20.79
C GLY A 12 -1.13 6.22 20.53
N GLY A 13 -0.72 7.10 21.45
CA GLY A 13 -1.09 8.52 21.45
C GLY A 13 -0.25 9.45 20.56
N GLY A 14 0.67 8.91 19.74
CA GLY A 14 1.52 9.72 18.86
C GLY A 14 0.70 10.49 17.83
N ARG A 15 0.49 11.80 18.07
CA ARG A 15 -0.24 12.72 17.17
C ARG A 15 0.73 13.61 16.39
N GLY A 16 1.77 13.00 15.85
CA GLY A 16 2.72 13.70 14.97
C GLY A 16 2.06 14.10 13.65
N LYS A 17 2.68 15.05 12.95
CA LYS A 17 2.32 15.41 11.56
C LYS A 17 2.56 14.27 10.57
N LYS A 18 3.41 13.30 10.93
CA LYS A 18 3.67 12.10 10.15
C LYS A 18 3.12 10.88 10.87
N ARG A 19 2.18 10.15 10.27
CA ARG A 19 1.55 8.96 10.85
C ARG A 19 1.48 7.83 9.84
N ALA A 20 1.71 6.60 10.29
CA ALA A 20 1.66 5.43 9.41
C ALA A 20 0.88 4.28 10.02
N VAL A 21 0.19 3.53 9.17
CA VAL A 21 -0.39 2.22 9.49
C VAL A 21 0.25 1.19 8.57
N LEU A 22 0.91 0.19 9.13
CA LEU A 22 1.58 -0.89 8.42
C LEU A 22 0.91 -2.21 8.77
N VAL A 23 0.41 -2.92 7.76
CA VAL A 23 -0.32 -4.18 7.93
C VAL A 23 0.40 -5.27 7.14
N GLY A 24 0.75 -6.37 7.81
CA GLY A 24 1.40 -7.52 7.19
C GLY A 24 0.79 -8.81 7.69
N ILE A 25 0.23 -9.63 6.79
CA ILE A 25 -0.51 -10.83 7.18
C ILE A 25 0.06 -12.06 6.49
N LYS A 26 0.54 -13.03 7.27
CA LYS A 26 1.08 -14.31 6.79
C LYS A 26 0.01 -15.38 6.62
N TYR A 27 -1.10 -15.30 7.34
CA TYR A 27 -2.16 -16.33 7.36
C TYR A 27 -1.65 -17.70 7.86
N THR A 28 -0.75 -17.69 8.84
CA THR A 28 -0.04 -18.89 9.40
C THR A 28 -0.95 -20.07 9.77
N ASN A 29 -2.21 -19.83 10.15
CA ASN A 29 -3.14 -20.88 10.56
C ASN A 29 -4.06 -21.38 9.44
N THR A 30 -3.87 -20.92 8.20
CA THR A 30 -4.69 -21.27 7.05
C THR A 30 -3.85 -22.15 6.10
N ARG A 31 -4.00 -23.48 6.18
CA ARG A 31 -3.13 -24.50 5.56
C ARG A 31 -2.86 -24.36 4.04
N ALA A 32 -3.60 -23.51 3.32
CA ALA A 32 -3.49 -23.34 1.86
C ALA A 32 -3.01 -21.94 1.42
N CYS A 33 -2.83 -20.97 2.34
CA CYS A 33 -2.66 -19.56 1.97
C CYS A 33 -1.52 -18.84 2.71
N GLU A 34 -0.55 -19.58 3.26
CA GLU A 34 0.53 -18.99 4.05
C GLU A 34 1.53 -18.20 3.18
N LEU A 35 1.76 -16.92 3.51
CA LEU A 35 2.66 -16.00 2.80
C LEU A 35 3.94 -15.71 3.61
N ARG A 36 5.12 -15.79 2.98
CA ARG A 36 6.39 -15.61 3.73
C ARG A 36 6.90 -14.16 3.82
N GLY A 37 6.51 -13.28 2.91
CA GLY A 37 7.02 -11.90 2.77
C GLY A 37 6.41 -10.81 3.67
N PRO A 38 5.09 -10.81 3.98
CA PRO A 38 4.42 -9.63 4.55
C PRO A 38 5.00 -9.07 5.84
N ILE A 39 5.51 -9.94 6.72
CA ILE A 39 6.12 -9.51 7.98
C ILE A 39 7.44 -8.76 7.72
N ASN A 40 8.23 -9.20 6.74
CA ASN A 40 9.46 -8.52 6.38
C ASN A 40 9.18 -7.21 5.65
N ASP A 41 8.16 -7.17 4.80
CA ASP A 41 7.67 -5.95 4.13
C ASP A 41 7.37 -4.84 5.15
N VAL A 42 6.60 -5.17 6.20
CA VAL A 42 6.29 -4.25 7.30
C VAL A 42 7.56 -3.79 8.03
N LYS A 43 8.51 -4.69 8.31
CA LYS A 43 9.76 -4.35 9.00
C LYS A 43 10.62 -3.39 8.16
N CYS A 44 10.76 -3.66 6.87
CA CYS A 44 11.52 -2.81 5.95
C CYS A 44 10.83 -1.44 5.75
N MET A 45 9.50 -1.42 5.60
CA MET A 45 8.74 -0.17 5.48
C MET A 45 8.85 0.67 6.76
N ARG A 46 8.72 0.05 7.94
CA ARG A 46 8.92 0.73 9.23
C ARG A 46 10.30 1.39 9.27
N TYR A 47 11.36 0.65 8.94
CA TYR A 47 12.73 1.17 8.92
C TYR A 47 12.86 2.36 7.96
N LEU A 48 12.35 2.25 6.74
CA LEU A 48 12.37 3.34 5.76
C LEU A 48 11.69 4.60 6.32
N LEU A 49 10.50 4.44 6.91
CA LEU A 49 9.73 5.57 7.44
C LEU A 49 10.42 6.23 8.63
N THR A 50 10.97 5.46 9.57
CA THR A 50 11.61 6.03 10.76
C THR A 50 12.97 6.65 10.45
N GLU A 51 13.81 5.95 9.69
CA GLU A 51 15.20 6.35 9.47
C GLU A 51 15.36 7.38 8.34
N HIS A 52 14.54 7.30 7.28
CA HIS A 52 14.69 8.17 6.11
C HIS A 52 13.64 9.27 6.01
N PHE A 53 12.41 9.03 6.50
CA PHE A 53 11.32 10.01 6.42
C PHE A 53 10.97 10.64 7.77
N GLY A 54 11.60 10.25 8.87
CA GLY A 54 11.43 10.90 10.18
C GLY A 54 10.05 10.68 10.79
N PHE A 55 9.41 9.55 10.53
CA PHE A 55 8.21 9.13 11.25
C PHE A 55 8.62 8.70 12.68
N ALA A 56 8.01 9.30 13.69
CA ALA A 56 8.27 8.89 15.07
C ALA A 56 7.70 7.49 15.33
N ASN A 57 8.42 6.66 16.09
CA ASN A 57 8.03 5.27 16.36
C ASN A 57 6.63 5.14 17.00
N ASP A 58 6.21 6.11 17.81
CA ASP A 58 4.88 6.16 18.45
C ASP A 58 3.76 6.61 17.49
N CYS A 59 4.12 7.13 16.32
CA CYS A 59 3.23 7.52 15.23
C CYS A 59 3.17 6.46 14.11
N VAL A 60 3.84 5.32 14.28
CA VAL A 60 3.78 4.16 13.36
C VAL A 60 3.03 3.03 14.03
N LEU A 61 1.85 2.74 13.51
CA LEU A 61 0.99 1.69 13.97
C LEU A 61 1.22 0.42 13.13
N ILE A 62 1.48 -0.70 13.79
CA ILE A 62 1.77 -1.97 13.13
C ILE A 62 0.72 -3.00 13.51
N LEU A 63 0.16 -3.69 12.52
CA LEU A 63 -0.73 -4.83 12.68
C LEU A 63 -0.17 -6.05 11.95
N THR A 64 0.17 -7.12 12.67
CA THR A 64 0.62 -8.38 12.05
C THR A 64 0.10 -9.60 12.79
N ASP A 65 0.00 -10.75 12.10
CA ASP A 65 -0.45 -12.00 12.72
C ASP A 65 0.59 -12.65 13.65
N GLU A 66 1.79 -12.04 13.79
CA GLU A 66 2.80 -12.38 14.82
C GLU A 66 2.61 -11.61 16.14
N GLU A 67 1.75 -10.57 16.16
CA GLU A 67 1.53 -9.75 17.35
C GLU A 67 0.79 -10.52 18.45
N ARG A 68 1.26 -10.38 19.70
CA ARG A 68 0.62 -11.02 20.85
C ARG A 68 -0.57 -10.25 21.39
N ASP A 69 -0.58 -8.94 21.19
CA ASP A 69 -1.67 -8.07 21.62
C ASP A 69 -2.87 -8.26 20.67
N PRO A 70 -4.05 -8.69 21.17
CA PRO A 70 -5.26 -8.83 20.35
C PRO A 70 -5.68 -7.53 19.63
N CYS A 71 -5.35 -6.35 20.17
CA CYS A 71 -5.61 -5.07 19.51
C CYS A 71 -4.66 -4.80 18.32
N ARG A 72 -3.55 -5.54 18.22
CA ARG A 72 -2.55 -5.44 17.16
C ARG A 72 -2.63 -6.57 16.13
N GLN A 73 -3.52 -7.54 16.34
CA GLN A 73 -3.84 -8.55 15.34
C GLN A 73 -4.59 -7.93 14.14
N PRO A 74 -4.29 -8.30 12.88
CA PRO A 74 -4.86 -7.68 11.68
C PRO A 74 -6.23 -8.26 11.34
N THR A 75 -7.17 -8.17 12.28
CA THR A 75 -8.60 -8.49 12.07
C THR A 75 -9.28 -7.39 11.28
N LYS A 76 -10.43 -7.69 10.65
CA LYS A 76 -11.22 -6.72 9.89
C LYS A 76 -11.52 -5.48 10.72
N ASN A 77 -11.94 -5.69 11.96
CA ASN A 77 -12.25 -4.61 12.88
C ASN A 77 -11.01 -3.78 13.24
N ASN A 78 -9.88 -4.41 13.56
CA ASN A 78 -8.66 -3.70 13.95
C ASN A 78 -8.05 -2.90 12.78
N ILE A 79 -8.07 -3.45 11.55
CA ILE A 79 -7.62 -2.73 10.35
C ILE A 79 -8.50 -1.50 10.11
N ARG A 80 -9.82 -1.61 10.26
CA ARG A 80 -10.74 -0.45 10.16
C ARG A 80 -10.47 0.60 11.22
N MET A 81 -10.27 0.18 12.47
CA MET A 81 -9.94 1.10 13.56
C MET A 81 -8.59 1.81 13.32
N ALA A 82 -7.59 1.09 12.80
CA ALA A 82 -6.31 1.66 12.40
C ALA A 82 -6.43 2.67 11.26
N MET A 83 -7.24 2.37 10.23
CA MET A 83 -7.55 3.29 9.14
C MET A 83 -8.19 4.59 9.66
N HIS A 84 -9.17 4.48 10.55
CA HIS A 84 -9.78 5.66 11.18
C HIS A 84 -8.78 6.44 12.04
N TRP A 85 -7.93 5.75 12.81
CA TRP A 85 -6.86 6.38 13.58
C TRP A 85 -5.88 7.17 12.70
N LEU A 86 -5.52 6.65 11.51
CA LEU A 86 -4.57 7.28 10.60
C LEU A 86 -5.01 8.70 10.19
N VAL A 87 -6.28 8.82 9.79
CA VAL A 87 -6.86 10.08 9.30
C VAL A 87 -7.49 10.94 10.39
N GLN A 88 -7.57 10.43 11.63
CA GLN A 88 -8.23 11.12 12.73
C GLN A 88 -7.56 12.48 13.01
N GLY A 89 -8.34 13.55 12.84
CA GLY A 89 -7.86 14.92 13.09
C GLY A 89 -6.77 15.38 12.11
N CYS A 90 -6.72 14.80 10.91
CA CYS A 90 -5.78 15.24 9.89
C CYS A 90 -5.98 16.71 9.55
N SER A 91 -4.87 17.41 9.35
CA SER A 91 -4.84 18.84 9.07
C SER A 91 -3.73 19.17 8.08
N SER A 92 -3.77 20.37 7.48
CA SER A 92 -2.77 20.80 6.50
C SER A 92 -1.33 20.56 7.00
N GLY A 93 -0.49 20.00 6.14
CA GLY A 93 0.88 19.59 6.42
C GLY A 93 1.04 18.19 7.01
N ASP A 94 -0.05 17.45 7.25
CA ASP A 94 0.03 16.05 7.66
C ASP A 94 0.47 15.15 6.49
N SER A 95 1.34 14.19 6.77
CA SER A 95 1.77 13.13 5.86
C SER A 95 1.42 11.76 6.43
N LEU A 96 0.60 11.03 5.69
CA LEU A 96 -0.02 9.78 6.12
C LEU A 96 0.48 8.65 5.23
N VAL A 97 0.80 7.50 5.84
CA VAL A 97 1.20 6.30 5.10
C VAL A 97 0.29 5.14 5.49
N PHE A 98 -0.24 4.45 4.50
CA PHE A 98 -0.91 3.17 4.67
C PHE A 98 -0.15 2.11 3.88
N GLN A 99 0.36 1.08 4.54
CA GLN A 99 0.99 -0.04 3.85
C GLN A 99 0.23 -1.31 4.18
N PHE A 100 -0.06 -2.10 3.14
CA PHE A 100 -0.66 -3.41 3.26
C PHE A 100 0.17 -4.43 2.47
N SER A 101 0.53 -5.54 3.09
CA SER A 101 1.09 -6.71 2.42
C SER A 101 0.33 -7.95 2.88
N GLY A 102 -0.22 -8.71 1.93
CA GLY A 102 -1.11 -9.82 2.23
C GLY A 102 -1.89 -10.30 1.01
N ALA A 103 -2.97 -11.02 1.25
CA ALA A 103 -3.85 -11.49 0.19
C ALA A 103 -4.84 -10.39 -0.22
N GLY A 104 -5.02 -10.25 -1.53
CA GLY A 104 -6.06 -9.45 -2.16
C GLY A 104 -6.95 -10.34 -3.03
N VAL A 105 -8.21 -9.97 -3.16
CA VAL A 105 -9.25 -10.70 -3.90
C VAL A 105 -10.16 -9.74 -4.64
N GLN A 106 -10.77 -10.22 -5.72
CA GLN A 106 -11.86 -9.53 -6.42
C GLN A 106 -13.20 -10.10 -6.00
N VAL A 107 -14.19 -9.24 -5.76
CA VAL A 107 -15.58 -9.59 -5.42
C VAL A 107 -16.49 -9.00 -6.49
N PRO A 108 -17.55 -9.70 -6.96
CA PRO A 108 -18.47 -9.10 -7.93
C PRO A 108 -19.09 -7.80 -7.41
N ASP A 109 -18.97 -6.73 -8.19
CA ASP A 109 -19.52 -5.42 -7.87
C ASP A 109 -21.04 -5.44 -8.07
N CYS A 110 -21.79 -5.20 -6.99
CA CYS A 110 -23.26 -5.12 -7.02
C CYS A 110 -23.78 -3.69 -7.26
N SER A 111 -22.92 -2.68 -7.15
CA SER A 111 -23.25 -1.26 -7.31
C SER A 111 -23.18 -0.79 -8.77
N GLY A 112 -22.34 -1.44 -9.58
CA GLY A 112 -22.08 -1.06 -10.97
C GLY A 112 -21.21 0.20 -11.09
N GLU A 113 -20.38 0.46 -10.08
CA GLU A 113 -19.39 1.53 -10.06
C GLU A 113 -18.11 1.10 -10.80
N GLU A 114 -17.75 -0.18 -10.73
CA GLU A 114 -16.50 -0.70 -11.27
C GLU A 114 -16.60 -1.04 -12.77
N ARG A 115 -15.57 -0.66 -13.52
CA ARG A 115 -15.57 -0.78 -14.99
C ARG A 115 -15.50 -2.21 -15.49
N ASP A 116 -14.84 -3.08 -14.75
CA ASP A 116 -14.77 -4.51 -15.01
C ASP A 116 -15.84 -5.30 -14.25
N GLY A 117 -16.65 -4.61 -13.43
CA GLY A 117 -17.71 -5.20 -12.61
C GLY A 117 -17.20 -5.98 -11.39
N MET A 118 -15.98 -5.69 -10.92
CA MET A 118 -15.37 -6.35 -9.77
C MET A 118 -14.80 -5.33 -8.78
N ASP A 119 -15.24 -5.40 -7.52
CA ASP A 119 -14.64 -4.67 -6.41
C ASP A 119 -13.32 -5.33 -6.01
N GLU A 120 -12.28 -4.53 -5.80
CA GLU A 120 -11.04 -4.99 -5.20
C GLU A 120 -11.15 -5.03 -3.69
N ALA A 121 -10.50 -6.01 -3.07
CA ALA A 121 -10.59 -6.17 -1.63
C ALA A 121 -9.30 -6.72 -1.02
N ILE A 122 -8.99 -6.26 0.19
CA ILE A 122 -7.93 -6.84 1.02
C ILE A 122 -8.51 -7.87 1.98
N CYS A 123 -7.74 -8.92 2.29
CA CYS A 123 -8.17 -9.97 3.21
C CYS A 123 -7.54 -9.82 4.61
N PRO A 124 -8.29 -9.31 5.61
CA PRO A 124 -7.96 -9.49 7.03
C PRO A 124 -7.69 -10.95 7.44
N LEU A 125 -7.10 -11.11 8.63
CA LEU A 125 -6.83 -12.43 9.21
C LEU A 125 -8.10 -13.27 9.42
N ASP A 126 -9.22 -12.62 9.73
CA ASP A 126 -10.55 -13.20 9.97
C ASP A 126 -11.48 -13.09 8.76
N SER A 127 -10.93 -12.94 7.54
CA SER A 127 -11.72 -12.79 6.32
C SER A 127 -12.66 -13.95 6.02
N PHE A 128 -12.34 -15.16 6.46
CA PHE A 128 -13.24 -16.31 6.28
C PHE A 128 -14.55 -16.11 7.07
N GLN A 129 -14.49 -15.44 8.23
CA GLN A 129 -15.63 -15.21 9.11
C GLN A 129 -16.31 -13.86 8.87
N GLN A 130 -15.53 -12.80 8.62
CA GLN A 130 -15.99 -11.41 8.55
C GLN A 130 -16.02 -10.82 7.13
N GLY A 131 -15.58 -11.61 6.14
CA GLY A 131 -15.40 -11.18 4.76
C GLY A 131 -14.14 -10.32 4.56
N PRO A 132 -13.82 -9.98 3.30
CA PRO A 132 -12.74 -9.06 2.98
C PRO A 132 -13.14 -7.60 3.31
N ILE A 133 -12.21 -6.65 3.21
CA ILE A 133 -12.50 -5.21 3.25
C ILE A 133 -12.46 -4.70 1.80
N LEU A 134 -13.59 -4.19 1.31
CA LEU A 134 -13.70 -3.69 -0.06
C LEU A 134 -13.00 -2.34 -0.22
N ASP A 135 -12.56 -2.03 -1.44
CA ASP A 135 -12.00 -0.76 -1.89
C ASP A 135 -12.88 0.44 -1.53
N ASP A 136 -14.20 0.33 -1.66
CA ASP A 136 -15.18 1.34 -1.24
C ASP A 136 -15.07 1.67 0.25
N GLU A 137 -14.89 0.62 1.09
CA GLU A 137 -14.73 0.78 2.54
C GLU A 137 -13.40 1.45 2.87
N ILE A 138 -12.34 1.11 2.12
CA ILE A 138 -11.01 1.72 2.26
C ILE A 138 -11.06 3.18 1.83
N ASN A 139 -11.64 3.49 0.67
CA ASN A 139 -11.81 4.83 0.13
C ASN A 139 -12.56 5.71 1.14
N GLN A 140 -13.69 5.21 1.68
CA GLN A 140 -14.46 5.92 2.68
C GLN A 140 -13.65 6.15 3.98
N ALA A 141 -12.83 5.19 4.40
CA ALA A 141 -12.09 5.27 5.65
C ALA A 141 -10.86 6.19 5.57
N ILE A 142 -10.08 6.17 4.48
CA ILE A 142 -8.78 6.87 4.40
C ILE A 142 -8.62 7.85 3.25
N VAL A 143 -9.45 7.81 2.20
CA VAL A 143 -9.35 8.72 1.04
C VAL A 143 -10.31 9.91 1.16
N ARG A 144 -11.61 9.64 1.30
CA ARG A 144 -12.64 10.70 1.41
C ARG A 144 -12.35 11.72 2.52
N PRO A 145 -11.88 11.32 3.72
CA PRO A 145 -11.66 12.26 4.83
C PRO A 145 -10.47 13.21 4.65
N LEU A 146 -9.62 13.04 3.64
CA LEU A 146 -8.39 13.82 3.50
C LEU A 146 -8.70 15.28 3.16
N VAL A 147 -8.42 16.18 4.10
CA VAL A 147 -8.62 17.62 3.95
C VAL A 147 -7.46 18.30 3.24
N HIS A 148 -7.66 19.54 2.83
CA HIS A 148 -6.67 20.33 2.12
C HIS A 148 -5.29 20.36 2.80
N GLY A 149 -4.24 20.08 2.02
CA GLY A 149 -2.86 20.06 2.48
C GLY A 149 -2.43 18.78 3.22
N VAL A 150 -3.31 17.79 3.37
CA VAL A 150 -2.96 16.43 3.83
C VAL A 150 -2.50 15.60 2.63
N LYS A 151 -1.45 14.81 2.80
CA LYS A 151 -0.97 13.84 1.79
C LYS A 151 -1.05 12.43 2.35
N LEU A 152 -1.68 11.51 1.62
CA LEU A 152 -1.71 10.08 1.89
C LEU A 152 -0.94 9.34 0.80
N HIS A 153 0.02 8.51 1.20
CA HIS A 153 0.65 7.50 0.36
C HIS A 153 0.20 6.12 0.81
N ALA A 154 -0.46 5.39 -0.07
CA ALA A 154 -0.76 3.98 0.11
C ALA A 154 0.22 3.13 -0.70
N ILE A 155 0.80 2.12 -0.05
CA ILE A 155 1.73 1.16 -0.65
C ILE A 155 1.10 -0.22 -0.45
N VAL A 156 0.55 -0.81 -1.51
CA VAL A 156 -0.20 -2.08 -1.40
C VAL A 156 0.49 -3.18 -2.20
N ASP A 157 0.91 -4.22 -1.49
CA ASP A 157 1.56 -5.42 -2.00
C ASP A 157 0.59 -6.60 -1.88
N ALA A 158 -0.35 -6.66 -2.82
CA ALA A 158 -1.38 -7.70 -2.88
C ALA A 158 -1.81 -7.95 -4.33
N CYS A 159 -2.30 -9.15 -4.61
CA CYS A 159 -2.93 -9.47 -5.90
C CYS A 159 -4.14 -8.56 -6.13
N HIS A 160 -4.35 -8.14 -7.37
CA HIS A 160 -5.48 -7.29 -7.77
C HIS A 160 -5.58 -5.95 -6.99
N SER A 161 -4.45 -5.38 -6.56
CA SER A 161 -4.47 -4.15 -5.73
C SER A 161 -4.43 -2.83 -6.51
N ALA A 162 -4.65 -2.86 -7.82
CA ALA A 162 -4.47 -1.70 -8.69
C ALA A 162 -5.47 -0.55 -8.41
N THR A 163 -6.69 -0.91 -8.02
CA THR A 163 -7.82 0.00 -7.76
C THR A 163 -8.28 -0.04 -6.31
N VAL A 164 -7.55 -0.68 -5.39
CA VAL A 164 -7.95 -0.92 -3.98
C VAL A 164 -8.24 0.33 -3.10
N LEU A 165 -8.03 1.54 -3.64
CA LEU A 165 -8.38 2.81 -3.01
C LEU A 165 -9.45 3.61 -3.81
N ASP A 166 -9.99 3.06 -4.90
CA ASP A 166 -10.88 3.72 -5.87
C ASP A 166 -10.38 5.08 -6.36
N LEU A 167 -9.09 5.19 -6.64
CA LEU A 167 -8.55 6.47 -7.09
C LEU A 167 -8.91 6.72 -8.56
N PRO A 168 -9.42 7.93 -8.90
CA PRO A 168 -10.01 8.23 -10.21
C PRO A 168 -9.01 8.24 -11.38
N TYR A 169 -7.71 8.32 -11.10
CA TYR A 169 -6.69 8.38 -12.13
C TYR A 169 -5.62 7.33 -11.89
N GLN A 170 -5.27 6.61 -12.95
CA GLN A 170 -4.24 5.58 -12.91
C GLN A 170 -3.12 5.91 -13.90
N CYS A 171 -1.88 5.87 -13.44
CA CYS A 171 -0.66 6.07 -14.22
C CYS A 171 0.05 4.72 -14.38
N THR A 172 0.20 4.28 -15.63
CA THR A 172 0.85 3.01 -15.96
C THR A 172 1.83 3.20 -17.11
N PHE A 173 2.81 2.30 -17.22
CA PHE A 173 3.74 2.32 -18.36
C PHE A 173 3.04 1.84 -19.63
N SER A 174 2.95 2.71 -20.64
CA SER A 174 2.44 2.34 -21.94
C SER A 174 3.54 1.74 -22.81
N LYS A 175 3.42 0.45 -23.14
CA LYS A 175 4.34 -0.23 -24.08
C LYS A 175 4.33 0.41 -25.48
N GLN A 176 3.18 0.94 -25.91
CA GLN A 176 3.02 1.57 -27.23
C GLN A 176 3.85 2.87 -27.35
N TYR A 177 3.90 3.66 -26.28
CA TYR A 177 4.56 4.98 -26.30
C TYR A 177 5.93 4.99 -25.59
N GLY A 178 6.29 3.90 -24.90
CA GLY A 178 7.55 3.81 -24.18
C GLY A 178 7.61 4.73 -22.95
N CYS A 179 6.48 5.21 -22.44
CA CYS A 179 6.43 6.17 -21.32
C CYS A 179 5.24 5.94 -20.39
N LEU A 180 5.30 6.54 -19.19
CA LEU A 180 4.22 6.55 -18.21
C LEU A 180 3.07 7.44 -18.70
N ARG A 181 1.83 6.96 -18.57
CA ARG A 181 0.63 7.71 -18.98
C ARG A 181 -0.51 7.56 -17.99
N TRP A 182 -1.18 8.69 -17.77
CA TRP A 182 -2.42 8.77 -17.00
C TRP A 182 -3.62 8.28 -17.83
N ARG A 183 -4.45 7.45 -17.20
CA ARG A 183 -5.79 7.04 -17.61
C ARG A 183 -6.81 7.61 -16.64
N ASP A 184 -8.03 7.75 -17.14
CA ASP A 184 -9.17 8.20 -16.37
C ASP A 184 -10.04 6.98 -16.06
N GLU A 185 -10.05 6.59 -14.79
CA GLU A 185 -10.75 5.42 -14.27
C GLU A 185 -12.00 5.83 -13.47
N ARG A 186 -12.46 7.08 -13.60
CA ARG A 186 -13.70 7.50 -12.94
C ARG A 186 -14.87 6.61 -13.35
N PRO A 187 -15.76 6.29 -12.39
CA PRO A 187 -16.92 5.46 -12.64
C PRO A 187 -17.90 6.18 -13.59
N LEU A 188 -18.52 5.42 -14.48
CA LEU A 188 -19.40 5.97 -15.53
C LEU A 188 -20.71 6.53 -14.95
N ASN A 189 -21.13 6.05 -13.78
CA ASN A 189 -22.32 6.50 -13.08
C ASN A 189 -22.12 7.83 -12.32
N GLY A 190 -20.89 8.37 -12.29
CA GLY A 190 -20.56 9.62 -11.63
C GLY A 190 -20.33 9.53 -10.11
N ALA A 191 -20.20 8.33 -9.55
CA ALA A 191 -19.87 8.15 -8.14
C ALA A 191 -18.57 8.89 -7.76
N PHE A 192 -18.59 9.57 -6.61
CA PHE A 192 -17.46 10.35 -6.15
C PHE A 192 -16.49 9.49 -5.34
N LYS A 193 -15.31 9.24 -5.91
CA LYS A 193 -14.22 8.47 -5.26
C LYS A 193 -13.00 9.33 -4.88
N GLY A 194 -13.18 10.66 -4.81
CA GLY A 194 -12.12 11.63 -4.54
C GLY A 194 -11.88 11.95 -3.06
N THR A 195 -11.01 12.92 -2.79
CA THR A 195 -10.68 13.40 -1.44
C THR A 195 -11.47 14.67 -1.08
N SER A 196 -11.49 15.05 0.20
CA SER A 196 -12.01 16.34 0.68
C SER A 196 -11.02 17.52 0.51
N GLY A 197 -10.18 17.46 -0.53
CA GLY A 197 -9.19 18.50 -0.87
C GLY A 197 -7.73 18.13 -0.57
N GLY A 198 -7.47 17.02 0.11
CA GLY A 198 -6.14 16.45 0.28
C GLY A 198 -5.65 15.69 -0.96
N GLN A 199 -4.44 15.15 -0.89
CA GLN A 199 -3.86 14.32 -1.95
C GLN A 199 -3.78 12.87 -1.50
N ALA A 200 -4.26 11.95 -2.34
CA ALA A 200 -4.06 10.51 -2.16
C ALA A 200 -3.27 9.96 -3.35
N VAL A 201 -2.26 9.14 -3.06
CA VAL A 201 -1.48 8.41 -4.04
C VAL A 201 -1.39 6.95 -3.61
N LEU A 202 -1.72 6.03 -4.49
CA LEU A 202 -1.52 4.59 -4.33
C LEU A 202 -0.35 4.17 -5.22
N ILE A 203 0.57 3.38 -4.68
CA ILE A 203 1.56 2.63 -5.44
C ILE A 203 1.30 1.14 -5.19
N SER A 204 1.09 0.39 -6.27
CA SER A 204 0.80 -1.04 -6.20
C SER A 204 1.43 -1.80 -7.37
N GLY A 205 1.47 -3.13 -7.25
CA GLY A 205 1.97 -4.02 -8.29
C GLY A 205 0.80 -4.61 -9.10
N SER A 206 0.95 -4.67 -10.43
CA SER A 206 -0.01 -5.36 -11.28
C SER A 206 0.67 -6.46 -12.08
N SER A 207 0.14 -7.68 -11.95
CA SER A 207 0.49 -8.79 -12.83
C SER A 207 -0.36 -8.73 -14.09
N ASN A 208 0.22 -9.04 -15.26
CA ASN A 208 -0.39 -8.89 -16.58
C ASN A 208 -1.54 -9.90 -16.89
N GLY A 209 -2.36 -10.29 -15.90
CA GLY A 209 -3.55 -11.13 -16.06
C GLY A 209 -3.31 -12.58 -16.51
N LYS A 210 -2.05 -13.00 -16.75
CA LYS A 210 -1.70 -14.37 -17.15
C LYS A 210 -1.44 -15.31 -15.98
N THR A 211 -1.38 -14.78 -14.77
CA THR A 211 -1.08 -15.59 -13.58
C THR A 211 -2.37 -15.76 -12.78
N GLN A 212 -3.25 -16.64 -13.26
CA GLN A 212 -4.36 -17.13 -12.46
C GLN A 212 -3.80 -18.03 -11.34
N MET A 213 -4.17 -17.73 -10.09
CA MET A 213 -4.31 -18.65 -8.94
C MET A 213 -3.15 -19.58 -8.54
N ASN A 214 -1.97 -19.54 -9.17
CA ASN A 214 -0.95 -20.58 -8.97
C ASN A 214 0.50 -20.07 -8.85
N MET A 215 0.71 -18.86 -8.34
CA MET A 215 2.05 -18.41 -7.95
C MET A 215 2.09 -18.14 -6.45
N MET A 216 2.31 -19.21 -5.70
CA MET A 216 2.97 -19.08 -4.42
C MET A 216 4.35 -18.43 -4.67
N PRO A 217 4.78 -17.47 -3.85
CA PRO A 217 6.14 -16.98 -3.89
C PRO A 217 7.09 -18.18 -3.87
N GLY A 218 8.13 -18.19 -4.70
CA GLY A 218 9.14 -19.25 -4.67
C GLY A 218 9.63 -19.47 -3.23
N PRO A 219 10.09 -20.68 -2.86
CA PRO A 219 10.39 -21.04 -1.47
C PRO A 219 11.37 -20.09 -0.73
N ASP A 220 12.12 -19.28 -1.48
CA ASP A 220 13.11 -18.31 -1.02
C ASP A 220 12.63 -16.84 -0.99
N ALA A 221 11.35 -16.54 -1.32
CA ALA A 221 10.84 -15.17 -1.33
C ALA A 221 10.64 -14.63 0.09
N THR A 222 11.48 -13.65 0.45
CA THR A 222 11.50 -13.03 1.78
C THR A 222 10.76 -11.68 1.85
N VAL A 223 10.49 -11.04 0.70
CA VAL A 223 9.87 -9.70 0.57
C VAL A 223 9.01 -9.67 -0.70
N GLY A 224 7.86 -9.00 -0.66
CA GLY A 224 7.02 -8.75 -1.84
C GLY A 224 7.74 -7.90 -2.90
N ALA A 225 7.49 -8.15 -4.18
CA ALA A 225 8.24 -7.51 -5.28
C ALA A 225 8.01 -6.00 -5.31
N MET A 226 6.77 -5.58 -5.04
CA MET A 226 6.37 -4.19 -5.00
C MET A 226 7.04 -3.46 -3.84
N THR A 227 6.92 -3.97 -2.61
CA THR A 227 7.54 -3.34 -1.43
C THR A 227 9.05 -3.30 -1.56
N HIS A 228 9.68 -4.39 -2.00
CA HIS A 228 11.12 -4.45 -2.19
C HIS A 228 11.62 -3.42 -3.22
N SER A 229 11.01 -3.37 -4.40
CA SER A 229 11.41 -2.45 -5.46
C SER A 229 11.17 -0.99 -5.08
N PHE A 230 10.07 -0.71 -4.36
CA PHE A 230 9.76 0.61 -3.83
C PHE A 230 10.85 1.09 -2.86
N ILE A 231 11.16 0.29 -1.82
CA ILE A 231 12.15 0.66 -0.80
C ILE A 231 13.51 0.88 -1.45
N ARG A 232 13.95 -0.03 -2.33
CA ARG A 232 15.23 0.11 -3.03
C ARG A 232 15.29 1.34 -3.92
N ALA A 233 14.24 1.64 -4.68
CA ALA A 233 14.22 2.80 -5.55
C ALA A 233 14.34 4.11 -4.74
N VAL A 234 13.67 4.18 -3.59
CA VAL A 234 13.76 5.33 -2.68
C VAL A 234 15.14 5.46 -2.04
N GLU A 235 15.74 4.35 -1.59
CA GLU A 235 17.06 4.36 -0.95
C GLU A 235 18.20 4.69 -1.91
N CYS A 236 18.15 4.17 -3.15
CA CYS A 236 19.18 4.42 -4.15
C CYS A 236 19.16 5.87 -4.67
N GLU A 237 18.00 6.51 -4.69
CA GLU A 237 17.82 7.84 -5.29
C GLU A 237 17.06 8.79 -4.35
N PRO A 238 17.73 9.28 -3.28
CA PRO A 238 17.14 10.27 -2.39
C PRO A 238 16.75 11.53 -3.18
N ARG A 239 15.51 12.00 -3.01
CA ARG A 239 14.91 13.16 -3.72
C ARG A 239 14.56 12.90 -5.20
N THR A 240 14.04 11.70 -5.48
CA THR A 240 13.46 11.33 -6.76
C THR A 240 12.12 12.04 -7.06
N THR A 241 11.65 11.96 -8.30
CA THR A 241 10.28 12.34 -8.71
C THR A 241 9.41 11.10 -8.82
N TYR A 242 8.08 11.24 -8.86
CA TYR A 242 7.19 10.07 -8.99
C TYR A 242 7.46 9.25 -10.26
N GLY A 243 7.73 9.92 -11.38
CA GLY A 243 8.01 9.26 -12.66
C GLY A 243 9.34 8.52 -12.65
N HIS A 244 10.37 9.10 -12.03
CA HIS A 244 11.67 8.46 -11.89
C HIS A 244 11.61 7.29 -10.90
N LEU A 245 10.92 7.46 -9.76
CA LEU A 245 10.63 6.37 -8.80
C LEU A 245 9.99 5.16 -9.49
N LEU A 246 8.89 5.35 -10.24
CA LEU A 246 8.21 4.26 -10.95
C LEU A 246 9.10 3.59 -11.99
N THR A 247 9.97 4.36 -12.64
CA THR A 247 10.91 3.84 -13.63
C THR A 247 12.01 3.00 -12.96
N SER A 248 12.57 3.49 -11.85
CA SER A 248 13.55 2.76 -11.03
C SER A 248 12.97 1.48 -10.44
N MET A 249 11.75 1.53 -9.87
CA MET A 249 11.02 0.34 -9.39
C MET A 249 10.87 -0.70 -10.49
N ARG A 250 10.44 -0.28 -11.69
CA ARG A 250 10.27 -1.16 -12.83
C ARG A 250 11.56 -1.84 -13.26
N THR A 251 12.67 -1.09 -13.31
CA THR A 251 14.00 -1.64 -13.63
C THR A 251 14.39 -2.72 -12.61
N ILE A 252 14.22 -2.44 -11.31
CA ILE A 252 14.52 -3.38 -10.22
C ILE A 252 13.69 -4.67 -10.33
N MET A 253 12.40 -4.55 -10.66
CA MET A 253 11.50 -5.71 -10.85
C MET A 253 11.92 -6.55 -12.07
N ARG A 254 12.34 -5.92 -13.17
CA ARG A 254 12.74 -6.61 -14.42
C ARG A 254 14.09 -7.30 -14.35
N GLU A 255 15.02 -6.77 -13.57
CA GLU A 255 16.36 -7.33 -13.37
C GLU A 255 16.36 -8.54 -12.41
N GLY A 256 15.18 -8.97 -11.93
CA GLY A 256 15.04 -10.19 -11.13
C GLY A 256 15.60 -10.09 -9.72
N GLY A 257 15.69 -8.87 -9.15
CA GLY A 257 16.18 -8.69 -7.79
C GLY A 257 17.61 -9.18 -7.60
N GLY A 258 18.57 -8.59 -8.32
CA GLY A 258 19.99 -8.96 -8.19
C GLY A 258 20.53 -8.89 -6.75
N ASN A 259 21.53 -9.74 -6.46
CA ASN A 259 22.25 -9.78 -5.18
C ASN A 259 22.83 -8.40 -4.85
N CYS A 260 22.43 -7.82 -3.71
CA CYS A 260 23.08 -6.63 -3.17
C CYS A 260 23.45 -6.84 -1.71
N ASN A 261 24.74 -6.66 -1.40
CA ASN A 261 25.25 -6.53 -0.04
C ASN A 261 24.99 -5.08 0.40
N LEU A 262 23.92 -4.85 1.16
CA LEU A 262 23.73 -3.59 1.89
C LEU A 262 24.75 -3.55 3.05
N GLN A 263 25.87 -2.85 2.85
CA GLN A 263 26.78 -2.49 3.95
C GLN A 263 26.27 -1.22 4.64
N GLY A 264 25.34 -1.41 5.57
CA GLY A 264 25.01 -0.48 6.65
C GLY A 264 24.98 -1.24 7.99
N PRO A 265 24.78 -0.58 9.14
CA PRO A 265 24.74 -1.26 10.44
C PRO A 265 23.65 -2.35 10.51
N ALA A 266 22.66 -2.29 9.61
CA ALA A 266 21.62 -3.29 9.38
C ALA A 266 21.93 -4.30 8.23
N GLY A 267 23.21 -4.56 7.93
CA GLY A 267 23.67 -5.51 6.90
C GLY A 267 23.30 -7.00 7.14
N GLY A 268 22.33 -7.28 8.01
CA GLY A 268 21.79 -8.61 8.27
C GLY A 268 20.45 -8.90 7.60
N CYS A 269 19.70 -7.90 7.12
CA CYS A 269 18.28 -8.09 6.80
C CYS A 269 17.94 -8.43 5.34
N ILE A 270 18.87 -8.29 4.39
CA ILE A 270 18.59 -8.58 2.98
C ILE A 270 19.71 -9.46 2.44
N ARG A 271 19.51 -10.79 2.50
CA ARG A 271 20.48 -11.79 2.02
C ARG A 271 20.05 -12.56 0.77
N LYS A 272 18.79 -12.48 0.36
CA LYS A 272 18.29 -13.17 -0.85
C LYS A 272 16.92 -12.63 -1.23
N VAL A 273 16.82 -12.07 -2.43
CA VAL A 273 15.56 -11.63 -3.02
C VAL A 273 15.09 -12.76 -3.95
N ALA A 274 13.79 -13.05 -3.94
CA ALA A 274 13.24 -14.06 -4.83
C ALA A 274 13.44 -13.69 -6.29
N ASN A 275 13.63 -14.71 -7.11
CA ASN A 275 13.41 -14.61 -8.53
C ASN A 275 11.90 -14.34 -8.74
N PHE A 276 11.53 -13.08 -8.98
CA PHE A 276 10.16 -12.69 -9.27
C PHE A 276 9.80 -13.19 -10.67
N SER A 277 9.53 -14.49 -10.79
CA SER A 277 9.06 -15.11 -12.03
C SER A 277 7.60 -14.74 -12.26
N GLY A 278 7.36 -13.49 -12.61
CA GLY A 278 6.05 -12.89 -12.85
C GLY A 278 6.28 -11.41 -13.10
N VAL A 279 5.97 -10.92 -14.31
CA VAL A 279 6.21 -9.53 -14.69
C VAL A 279 5.17 -8.65 -14.01
N GLU A 280 5.37 -8.40 -12.72
CA GLU A 280 4.71 -7.31 -12.01
C GLU A 280 5.27 -6.00 -12.54
N GLU A 281 4.38 -5.09 -12.90
CA GLU A 281 4.72 -3.75 -13.31
C GLU A 281 4.19 -2.78 -12.24
N PRO A 282 5.01 -1.81 -11.78
CA PRO A 282 4.55 -0.86 -10.79
C PRO A 282 3.52 0.08 -11.42
N GLN A 283 2.49 0.38 -10.66
CA GLN A 283 1.42 1.28 -11.03
C GLN A 283 1.27 2.37 -9.97
N LEU A 284 0.78 3.52 -10.40
CA LEU A 284 0.46 4.62 -9.51
C LEU A 284 -0.96 5.06 -9.76
N SER A 285 -1.79 5.17 -8.73
CA SER A 285 -3.12 5.77 -8.82
C SER A 285 -3.19 7.02 -7.97
N SER A 286 -4.00 8.00 -8.34
CA SER A 286 -4.12 9.26 -7.58
C SER A 286 -5.49 9.91 -7.69
N ALA A 287 -5.84 10.69 -6.65
CA ALA A 287 -7.03 11.52 -6.61
C ALA A 287 -7.05 12.61 -7.70
N CYS A 288 -5.88 13.04 -8.19
CA CYS A 288 -5.75 14.02 -9.27
C CYS A 288 -4.57 13.67 -10.19
N LYS A 289 -4.63 14.11 -11.44
CA LYS A 289 -3.46 14.05 -12.34
C LYS A 289 -2.46 15.13 -11.95
N PHE A 290 -1.18 14.80 -11.99
CA PHE A 290 -0.08 15.74 -11.80
C PHE A 290 1.11 15.38 -12.71
N ASP A 291 2.06 16.29 -12.84
CA ASP A 291 3.28 16.06 -13.61
C ASP A 291 4.25 15.19 -12.80
N ILE A 292 4.19 13.88 -13.04
CA ILE A 292 5.00 12.88 -12.36
C ILE A 292 6.51 13.11 -12.53
N HIS A 293 6.95 13.81 -13.57
CA HIS A 293 8.37 14.06 -13.83
C HIS A 293 8.88 15.32 -13.13
N ARG A 294 7.97 16.18 -12.63
CA ARG A 294 8.31 17.41 -11.91
C ARG A 294 7.96 17.35 -10.43
N GLU A 295 6.94 16.58 -10.07
CA GLU A 295 6.50 16.45 -8.68
C GLU A 295 7.52 15.60 -7.89
N PRO A 296 8.17 16.17 -6.86
CA PRO A 296 9.10 15.42 -6.03
C PRO A 296 8.36 14.40 -5.17
N PHE A 297 8.97 13.22 -5.02
CA PHE A 297 8.48 12.21 -4.09
C PHE A 297 8.92 12.56 -2.66
N CYS A 298 7.97 12.75 -1.76
CA CYS A 298 8.23 13.06 -0.36
C CYS A 298 7.08 12.55 0.53
N MET A 299 7.45 11.96 1.67
CA MET A 299 6.57 11.54 2.78
C MET A 299 6.95 12.27 4.06
#